data_AF-A0A2G9UVE5-F1
#
_entry.id   AF-A0A2G9UVE5-F1
#
_cell.length_a   1.000
_cell.length_b   1.000
_cell.length_c   1.000
_cell.angle_alpha   90.00
_cell.angle_beta   90.00
_cell.angle_gamma   90.00
#
_symmetry.space_group_name_H-M   'P 1'
#
loop_
_entity.id
_entity.type
_entity.pdbx_description
1 polymer ?
#
loop_
_entity_poly.entity_id
_entity_poly.type
_entity_poly.pdbx_seq_one_letter_code
_entity_poly.pdbx_strand_id
1 'polypeptide(L)'
;MENNNASHILKRNRLIRIFLAKQIVDKLNQPWNHFVCAETSNGHCKVSDSIQICSYGRGLVVVMGMPLWFNETEKSKLGRIHKWITDCHAPRRETAAILAEIRKKIKNPGVMKASTTIFVTSTMLLASVLVLSSW
;
A
#
# COMPACT_ATOMS: atom_id res chain seq x y z
N MET A 1 12.66 30.00 -17.85
CA MET A 1 12.80 28.70 -18.53
C MET A 1 12.69 27.53 -17.52
N GLU A 2 11.59 27.43 -16.76
CA GLU A 2 11.45 26.43 -15.67
C GLU A 2 10.40 25.33 -15.91
N ASN A 3 9.61 25.40 -16.98
CA ASN A 3 8.46 24.50 -17.20
C ASN A 3 8.78 23.14 -17.85
N ASN A 4 10.00 22.94 -18.37
CA ASN A 4 10.34 21.71 -19.11
C ASN A 4 10.69 20.53 -18.18
N ASN A 5 11.27 20.81 -17.01
CA ASN A 5 11.79 19.77 -16.12
C ASN A 5 10.66 19.08 -15.33
N ALA A 6 9.69 19.85 -14.81
CA ALA A 6 8.53 19.32 -14.09
C ALA A 6 7.64 18.45 -14.99
N SER A 7 7.41 18.88 -16.24
CA SER A 7 6.66 18.10 -17.25
C SER A 7 7.33 16.76 -17.56
N HIS A 8 8.66 16.74 -17.66
CA HIS A 8 9.43 15.52 -17.93
C HIS A 8 9.40 14.53 -16.75
N ILE A 9 9.52 15.02 -15.51
CA ILE A 9 9.43 14.21 -14.28
C ILE A 9 8.04 13.57 -14.15
N LEU A 10 6.97 14.35 -14.38
CA LEU A 10 5.60 13.84 -14.32
C LEU A 10 5.33 12.76 -15.38
N LYS A 11 5.83 12.94 -16.61
CA LYS A 11 5.74 11.92 -17.68
C LYS A 11 6.49 10.64 -17.32
N ARG A 12 7.72 10.76 -16.80
CA ARG A 12 8.54 9.62 -16.36
C ARG A 12 7.86 8.83 -15.23
N ASN A 13 7.36 9.53 -14.21
CA ASN A 13 6.66 8.90 -13.09
C ASN A 13 5.38 8.17 -13.54
N ARG A 14 4.66 8.73 -14.52
CA ARG A 14 3.50 8.08 -15.13
C ARG A 14 3.88 6.79 -15.85
N LEU A 15 4.96 6.80 -16.64
CA LEU A 15 5.43 5.61 -17.36
C LEU A 15 5.89 4.50 -16.41
N ILE A 16 6.65 4.84 -15.37
CA ILE A 16 7.08 3.89 -14.34
C ILE A 16 5.86 3.24 -13.67
N ARG A 17 4.84 4.04 -13.33
CA ARG A 17 3.61 3.53 -12.72
C ARG A 17 2.87 2.55 -13.63
N ILE A 18 2.78 2.86 -14.93
CA ILE A 18 2.14 1.97 -15.93
C ILE A 18 2.93 0.66 -16.05
N PHE A 19 4.25 0.74 -16.14
CA PHE A 19 5.11 -0.44 -16.21
C PHE A 19 4.98 -1.31 -14.96
N LEU A 20 5.04 -0.72 -13.77
CA LEU A 20 4.87 -1.43 -12.50
C LEU A 20 3.48 -2.07 -12.38
N ALA A 21 2.42 -1.33 -12.74
CA ALA A 21 1.06 -1.85 -12.75
C ALA A 21 0.93 -3.09 -13.66
N LYS A 22 1.55 -3.06 -14.85
CA LYS A 22 1.55 -4.21 -15.77
C LYS A 22 2.26 -5.41 -15.15
N GLN A 23 3.46 -5.23 -14.62
CA GLN A 23 4.23 -6.30 -13.96
C GLN A 23 3.44 -6.94 -12.82
N ILE A 24 2.80 -6.12 -11.96
CA ILE A 24 1.99 -6.62 -10.86
C ILE A 24 0.79 -7.42 -11.38
N VAL A 25 0.08 -6.91 -12.39
CA VAL A 25 -1.07 -7.62 -12.98
C VAL A 25 -0.64 -8.97 -13.57
N ASP A 26 0.49 -9.02 -14.26
CA ASP A 26 1.02 -10.25 -14.84
C ASP A 26 1.37 -11.27 -13.75
N LYS A 27 1.97 -10.82 -12.63
CA LYS A 27 2.25 -11.67 -11.45
C LYS A 27 0.97 -12.17 -10.79
N LEU A 28 -0.05 -11.33 -10.63
CA LEU A 28 -1.36 -11.73 -10.07
C LEU A 28 -2.09 -12.78 -10.92
N ASN A 29 -1.82 -12.83 -12.23
CA ASN A 29 -2.44 -13.78 -13.15
C ASN A 29 -1.80 -15.17 -13.13
N GLN A 30 -0.67 -15.34 -12.43
CA GLN A 30 0.05 -16.60 -12.43
C GLN A 30 -0.75 -17.69 -11.69
N PRO A 31 -1.07 -18.82 -12.36
CA PRO A 31 -1.93 -19.86 -11.79
C PRO A 31 -1.27 -20.64 -10.64
N TRP A 32 0.06 -20.58 -10.53
CA TRP A 32 0.84 -21.20 -9.46
C TRP A 32 1.01 -20.29 -8.23
N ASN A 33 0.26 -19.20 -8.10
CA ASN A 33 0.30 -18.39 -6.88
C ASN A 33 -0.30 -19.15 -5.70
N HIS A 34 0.58 -19.66 -4.84
CA HIS A 34 0.23 -20.24 -3.55
C HIS A 34 0.38 -19.18 -2.47
N PHE A 35 -0.75 -18.75 -1.90
CA PHE A 35 -0.77 -17.67 -0.93
C PHE A 35 -0.68 -18.20 0.51
N VAL A 36 0.20 -17.60 1.29
CA VAL A 36 0.31 -17.77 2.75
C VAL A 36 0.01 -16.43 3.44
N CYS A 37 -0.36 -16.50 4.72
CA CYS A 37 -0.47 -15.30 5.55
C CYS A 37 0.88 -14.94 6.16
N ALA A 38 1.13 -13.65 6.32
CA ALA A 38 2.21 -13.12 7.12
C ALA A 38 1.72 -11.90 7.91
N GLU A 39 2.32 -11.64 9.05
CA GLU A 39 2.06 -10.44 9.85
C GLU A 39 3.27 -9.51 9.81
N THR A 40 3.00 -8.21 9.91
CA THR A 40 4.01 -7.15 10.00
C THR A 40 3.67 -6.28 11.20
N SER A 41 4.61 -5.44 11.65
CA SER A 41 4.43 -4.57 12.82
C SER A 41 3.17 -3.72 12.79
N ASN A 42 2.65 -3.37 11.61
CA ASN A 42 1.51 -2.47 11.43
C ASN A 42 0.43 -2.99 10.46
N GLY A 43 0.41 -4.30 10.14
CA GLY A 43 -0.53 -4.81 9.16
C GLY A 43 -0.41 -6.30 8.87
N HIS A 44 -1.38 -6.81 8.11
CA HIS A 44 -1.43 -8.21 7.67
C HIS A 44 -1.12 -8.31 6.18
N CYS A 45 -0.45 -9.39 5.78
CA CYS A 45 -0.04 -9.63 4.42
C CYS A 45 -0.49 -11.00 3.91
N LYS A 46 -0.81 -11.06 2.62
CA LYS A 46 -0.92 -12.26 1.81
C LYS A 46 0.29 -12.33 0.89
N VAL A 47 1.05 -13.40 0.96
CA VAL A 47 2.32 -13.54 0.24
C VAL A 47 2.32 -14.82 -0.58
N SER A 48 2.80 -14.75 -1.81
CA SER A 48 3.23 -15.90 -2.59
C SER A 48 4.68 -15.69 -3.03
N ASP A 49 5.29 -16.69 -3.68
CA ASP A 49 6.63 -16.60 -4.24
C ASP A 49 6.82 -15.41 -5.20
N SER A 50 5.73 -14.92 -5.80
CA SER A 50 5.78 -13.94 -6.88
C SER A 50 5.18 -12.59 -6.49
N ILE A 51 4.43 -12.51 -5.39
CA ILE A 51 3.67 -11.31 -5.02
C ILE A 51 3.43 -11.17 -3.51
N GLN A 52 3.52 -9.95 -3.02
CA GLN A 52 3.16 -9.56 -1.65
C GLN A 52 2.02 -8.54 -1.68
N ILE A 53 0.96 -8.79 -0.90
CA ILE A 53 -0.23 -7.93 -0.78
C ILE A 53 -0.45 -7.66 0.72
N CYS A 54 -0.29 -6.43 1.17
CA CYS A 54 -0.41 -6.07 2.58
C CYS A 54 -1.52 -5.05 2.83
N SER A 55 -2.21 -5.15 3.96
CA SER A 55 -3.20 -4.19 4.45
C SER A 55 -2.68 -3.53 5.73
N TYR A 56 -2.57 -2.20 5.72
CA TYR A 56 -1.98 -1.40 6.80
C TYR A 56 -3.02 -0.49 7.51
N GLY A 57 -4.31 -0.82 7.40
CA GLY A 57 -5.41 0.02 7.90
C GLY A 57 -5.62 1.31 7.09
N ARG A 58 -6.57 2.14 7.54
CA ARG A 58 -6.89 3.48 6.96
C ARG A 58 -7.12 3.52 5.43
N GLY A 59 -7.68 2.47 4.86
CA GLY A 59 -7.97 2.44 3.43
C GLY A 59 -6.78 2.11 2.53
N LEU A 60 -5.63 1.69 3.09
CA LEU A 60 -4.43 1.38 2.32
C LEU A 60 -4.21 -0.13 2.18
N VAL A 61 -4.04 -0.57 0.93
CA VAL A 61 -3.50 -1.88 0.57
C VAL A 61 -2.26 -1.65 -0.29
N VAL A 62 -1.16 -2.36 -0.03
CA VAL A 62 0.08 -2.26 -0.80
C VAL A 62 0.31 -3.57 -1.54
N VAL A 63 0.54 -3.51 -2.86
CA VAL A 63 0.82 -4.68 -3.69
C VAL A 63 2.19 -4.52 -4.33
N MET A 64 3.16 -5.35 -3.93
CA MET A 64 4.57 -5.23 -4.34
C MET A 64 5.09 -3.78 -4.31
N GLY A 65 4.88 -3.09 -3.20
CA GLY A 65 5.27 -1.68 -3.04
C GLY A 65 4.37 -0.66 -3.74
N MET A 66 3.39 -1.05 -4.58
CA MET A 66 2.41 -0.12 -5.14
C MET A 66 1.27 0.14 -4.13
N PRO A 67 1.06 1.39 -3.69
CA PRO A 67 -0.05 1.72 -2.80
C PRO A 67 -1.38 1.81 -3.57
N LEU A 68 -2.40 1.16 -3.04
CA LEU A 68 -3.79 1.16 -3.50
C LEU A 68 -4.67 1.79 -2.42
N TRP A 69 -5.19 2.98 -2.71
CA TRP A 69 -6.02 3.78 -1.80
C TRP A 69 -7.50 3.56 -2.08
N PHE A 70 -8.23 3.09 -1.06
CA PHE A 70 -9.67 2.88 -1.09
C PHE A 70 -10.36 4.05 -0.39
N ASN A 71 -11.38 4.61 -1.04
CA ASN A 71 -12.20 5.67 -0.44
C ASN A 71 -13.40 5.09 0.33
N GLU A 72 -14.20 5.95 0.97
CA GLU A 72 -15.38 5.52 1.74
C GLU A 72 -16.42 4.75 0.90
N THR A 73 -16.58 5.09 -0.39
CA THR A 73 -17.52 4.36 -1.25
C THR A 73 -17.03 2.95 -1.61
N GLU A 74 -15.74 2.67 -1.42
CA GLU A 74 -15.11 1.37 -1.64
C GLU A 74 -14.90 0.58 -0.34
N LYS A 75 -15.39 1.06 0.81
CA LYS A 75 -15.18 0.44 2.14
C LYS A 75 -15.58 -1.04 2.19
N SER A 76 -16.68 -1.42 1.55
CA SER A 76 -17.10 -2.82 1.46
C SER A 76 -16.08 -3.69 0.72
N LYS A 77 -15.50 -3.19 -0.38
CA LYS A 77 -14.44 -3.89 -1.13
C LYS A 77 -13.18 -4.05 -0.29
N LEU A 78 -12.76 -2.98 0.38
CA LEU A 78 -11.63 -3.00 1.30
C LEU A 78 -11.83 -4.03 2.41
N GLY A 79 -13.02 -4.09 3.01
CA GLY A 79 -13.35 -5.06 4.06
C GLY A 79 -13.21 -6.51 3.58
N ARG A 80 -13.68 -6.82 2.37
CA ARG A 80 -13.50 -8.15 1.77
C ARG A 80 -12.03 -8.48 1.49
N ILE A 81 -11.28 -7.52 0.96
CA ILE A 81 -9.83 -7.70 0.72
C ILE A 81 -9.10 -7.95 2.05
N HIS A 82 -9.40 -7.16 3.08
CA HIS A 82 -8.79 -7.31 4.40
C HIS A 82 -9.13 -8.66 5.05
N LYS A 83 -10.39 -9.09 4.95
CA LYS A 83 -10.82 -10.44 5.39
C LYS A 83 -10.05 -11.53 4.65
N TRP A 84 -9.93 -11.42 3.33
CA TRP A 84 -9.19 -12.39 2.53
C TRP A 84 -7.68 -12.40 2.87
N ILE A 85 -7.08 -11.24 3.13
CA ILE A 85 -5.67 -11.14 3.56
C ILE A 85 -5.44 -11.90 4.86
N THR A 86 -6.36 -11.77 5.81
CA THR A 86 -6.27 -12.38 7.16
C THR A 86 -6.73 -13.85 7.19
N ASP A 87 -7.55 -14.30 6.24
CA ASP A 87 -8.01 -15.70 6.18
C ASP A 87 -7.03 -16.61 5.43
N CYS A 88 -6.16 -17.31 6.16
CA CYS A 88 -5.11 -18.16 5.59
C CYS A 88 -5.61 -19.38 4.81
N HIS A 89 -6.89 -19.74 4.96
CA HIS A 89 -7.49 -20.88 4.29
C HIS A 89 -8.56 -20.46 3.26
N ALA A 90 -8.52 -19.20 2.82
CA ALA A 90 -9.48 -18.65 1.88
C ALA A 90 -9.65 -19.55 0.63
N PRO A 91 -10.90 -19.92 0.25
CA PRO A 91 -11.15 -20.78 -0.90
C PRO A 91 -10.57 -20.21 -2.21
N ARG A 92 -10.19 -21.10 -3.14
CA ARG A 92 -9.67 -20.70 -4.46
C ARG A 92 -10.60 -19.74 -5.22
N ARG A 93 -11.92 -19.97 -5.15
CA ARG A 93 -12.93 -19.13 -5.81
C ARG A 93 -12.98 -17.72 -5.23
N GLU A 94 -12.91 -17.59 -3.90
CA GLU A 94 -12.86 -16.31 -3.21
C GLU A 94 -11.57 -15.57 -3.55
N THR A 95 -10.43 -16.28 -3.48
CA THR A 95 -9.13 -15.74 -3.88
C THR A 95 -9.17 -15.18 -5.30
N ALA A 96 -9.65 -15.93 -6.29
CA ALA A 96 -9.74 -15.46 -7.68
C ALA A 96 -10.59 -14.19 -7.84
N ALA A 97 -11.71 -14.08 -7.10
CA ALA A 97 -12.55 -12.90 -7.10
C ALA A 97 -11.83 -11.68 -6.51
N ILE A 98 -11.15 -11.85 -5.37
CA ILE A 98 -10.37 -10.80 -4.72
C ILE A 98 -9.20 -10.34 -5.59
N LEU A 99 -8.45 -11.27 -6.20
CA LEU A 99 -7.37 -10.90 -7.14
C LEU A 99 -7.91 -10.17 -8.38
N ALA A 100 -9.13 -10.46 -8.84
CA ALA A 100 -9.77 -9.69 -9.90
C ALA A 100 -10.09 -8.25 -9.46
N GLU A 101 -10.54 -8.04 -8.22
CA GLU A 101 -10.77 -6.72 -7.65
C GLU A 101 -9.47 -5.92 -7.49
N ILE A 102 -8.40 -6.56 -6.99
CA ILE A 102 -7.08 -5.95 -6.86
C ILE A 102 -6.53 -5.55 -8.24
N ARG A 103 -6.62 -6.42 -9.25
CA ARG A 103 -6.22 -6.10 -10.64
C ARG A 103 -6.96 -4.88 -11.20
N LYS A 104 -8.26 -4.75 -10.92
CA LYS A 104 -9.04 -3.56 -11.29
C LYS A 104 -8.52 -2.31 -10.56
N LYS A 105 -8.21 -2.44 -9.27
CA LYS A 105 -7.68 -1.33 -8.46
C LYS A 105 -6.28 -0.89 -8.87
N ILE A 106 -5.41 -1.80 -9.31
CA ILE A 106 -4.07 -1.45 -9.81
C ILE A 106 -4.13 -0.54 -11.05
N LYS A 107 -5.15 -0.69 -11.89
CA LYS A 107 -5.36 0.21 -13.03
C LYS A 107 -5.72 1.63 -12.59
N ASN A 108 -6.39 1.77 -11.44
CA ASN A 108 -6.77 3.05 -10.83
C ASN A 108 -6.47 3.05 -9.32
N PRO A 109 -5.20 3.19 -8.91
CA PRO A 109 -4.75 2.97 -7.51
C PRO A 109 -5.30 3.97 -6.48
N GLY A 110 -6.15 4.91 -6.90
CA GLY A 110 -6.51 6.08 -6.10
C GLY A 110 -5.37 7.09 -6.01
N VAL A 111 -5.67 8.19 -5.34
CA VAL A 111 -4.71 9.25 -5.02
C VAL A 111 -4.55 9.23 -3.51
N MET A 112 -3.31 9.35 -3.03
CA MET A 112 -3.08 9.62 -1.62
C MET A 112 -3.76 10.96 -1.33
N LYS A 113 -4.85 10.95 -0.57
CA LYS A 113 -5.29 12.19 0.09
C LYS A 113 -4.18 12.46 1.10
N ALA A 114 -3.32 13.43 0.81
CA ALA A 114 -2.50 14.01 1.85
C ALA A 114 -3.49 14.48 2.91
N SER A 115 -3.62 13.69 3.98
CA SER A 115 -4.26 14.19 5.18
C SER A 115 -3.48 15.44 5.51
N THR A 116 -4.15 16.60 5.49
CA THR A 116 -3.57 17.89 5.86
C THR A 116 -3.18 17.79 7.33
N THR A 117 -2.03 17.16 7.60
CA THR A 117 -1.45 17.12 8.93
C THR A 117 -0.87 18.51 9.13
N ILE A 118 -1.61 19.29 9.91
CA ILE A 118 -1.19 20.57 10.50
C ILE A 118 0.27 20.43 10.92
N PHE A 119 1.14 21.28 10.38
CA PHE A 119 2.50 21.45 10.87
C PHE A 119 2.41 21.80 12.36
N VAL A 120 2.69 20.84 13.23
CA VAL A 120 3.04 21.17 14.61
C VAL A 120 4.43 21.77 14.53
N THR A 121 4.50 23.10 14.57
CA THR A 121 5.74 23.82 14.83
C THR A 121 6.23 23.40 16.20
N SER A 122 7.17 22.46 16.26
CA SER A 122 7.95 22.18 17.46
C SER A 122 8.82 23.40 17.75
N THR A 123 8.31 24.31 18.57
CA THR A 123 9.14 25.27 19.28
C THR A 123 10.10 24.48 20.16
N MET A 124 11.41 24.71 19.95
CA MET A 124 12.46 24.25 20.83
C MET A 124 12.16 24.66 22.27
N LEU A 125 12.06 23.70 23.17
CA LEU A 125 12.35 23.91 24.58
C LEU A 125 13.57 23.05 24.89
N LEU A 126 14.75 23.69 24.84
CA LEU A 126 15.93 23.20 25.56
C LEU A 126 15.54 23.12 27.04
N ALA A 127 15.41 21.91 27.58
CA ALA A 127 15.46 21.68 29.01
C ALA A 127 16.78 20.96 29.31
N SER A 128 17.67 21.71 29.94
CA SER A 128 18.99 21.34 30.41
C SER A 128 18.95 20.08 31.28
N VAL A 129 19.74 19.07 30.93
CA VAL A 129 20.03 17.95 31.85
C VAL A 129 21.13 18.41 32.79
N LEU A 130 20.75 18.70 34.03
CA LEU A 130 21.68 18.83 35.16
C LEU A 130 22.36 17.48 35.40
N VAL A 131 23.68 17.45 35.24
CA VAL A 131 24.52 16.36 35.71
C VAL A 131 24.56 16.44 37.23
N LEU A 132 23.86 15.52 37.91
CA LEU A 132 24.09 15.24 39.32
C LEU A 132 25.00 14.02 39.41
N SER A 133 26.29 14.29 39.59
CA SER A 133 27.27 13.35 40.10
C SER A 133 26.94 13.02 41.56
N SER A 134 26.80 11.74 41.89
CA SER A 134 26.83 11.28 43.27
C SER A 134 27.45 9.88 43.38
N TRP A 135 28.55 9.88 44.16
CA TRP A 135 29.30 8.81 44.83
C TRP A 135 30.41 8.13 44.04
#